data_AF-A6QAG3-F1
#
_entry.id   AF-A6QAG3-F1
#
_cell.length_a   1.000
_cell.length_b   1.000
_cell.length_c   1.000
_cell.angle_alpha   90.00
_cell.angle_beta   90.00
_cell.angle_gamma   90.00
#
_symmetry.space_group_name_H-M   'P 1'
#
loop_
_entity.id
_entity.type
_entity.pdbx_description
1 polymer ?
#
loop_
_entity_poly.entity_id
_entity_poly.type
_entity_poly.pdbx_seq_one_letter_code
_entity_poly.pdbx_strand_id
1 'polypeptide(L)'
;MLAIKYSIFAAISTLVNLFFQWLSFLAYSGFGSLYVAMFVGTLAGLVSKYILDKKWIFYHTPKDKKDDAKKFILYSFMGVFTTIIFWGTEMAFYYLVPNPNAKYVGAIIGLTIGYIIKYFLDKKYVFIHKEEVNI
;
A
#
# COMPACT_ATOMS: atom_id res chain seq x y z
N MET A 1 -9.89 -17.05 3.63
CA MET A 1 -10.59 -15.78 3.33
C MET A 1 -9.58 -14.72 2.87
N LEU A 2 -9.90 -13.97 1.81
CA LEU A 2 -9.07 -12.91 1.25
C LEU A 2 -8.68 -11.84 2.28
N ALA A 3 -9.65 -11.37 3.07
CA ALA A 3 -9.46 -10.32 4.07
C ALA A 3 -8.40 -10.70 5.13
N ILE A 4 -8.41 -11.94 5.61
CA ILE A 4 -7.43 -12.43 6.59
C ILE A 4 -6.00 -12.36 6.02
N LYS A 5 -5.80 -12.82 4.78
CA LYS A 5 -4.49 -12.71 4.12
C LYS A 5 -4.07 -11.25 3.96
N TYR A 6 -4.98 -10.38 3.53
CA TYR A 6 -4.73 -8.94 3.43
C TYR A 6 -4.27 -8.33 4.75
N SER A 7 -4.97 -8.63 5.84
CA SER A 7 -4.63 -8.14 7.18
C SER A 7 -3.28 -8.66 7.66
N ILE A 8 -2.99 -9.95 7.49
CA ILE A 8 -1.70 -10.55 7.86
C ILE A 8 -0.56 -9.90 7.05
N PHE A 9 -0.73 -9.75 5.73
CA PHE A 9 0.31 -9.16 4.88
C PHE A 9 0.52 -7.68 5.17
N ALA A 10 -0.55 -6.95 5.52
CA ALA A 10 -0.44 -5.58 6.00
C ALA A 10 0.35 -5.53 7.32
N ALA A 11 0.06 -6.41 8.29
CA ALA A 11 0.81 -6.47 9.54
C ALA A 11 2.30 -6.80 9.31
N ILE A 12 2.62 -7.77 8.47
CA ILE A 12 4.00 -8.10 8.10
C ILE A 12 4.70 -6.90 7.46
N SER A 13 4.05 -6.24 6.48
CA SER A 13 4.59 -5.06 5.82
C SER A 13 4.84 -3.91 6.79
N THR A 14 3.96 -3.69 7.76
CA THR A 14 4.13 -2.70 8.84
C THR A 14 5.34 -3.04 9.71
N LEU A 15 5.52 -4.31 10.11
CA LEU A 15 6.69 -4.73 10.89
C LEU A 15 8.00 -4.54 10.11
N VAL A 16 8.01 -4.90 8.82
CA VAL A 16 9.16 -4.67 7.94
C VAL A 16 9.45 -3.18 7.82
N ASN A 17 8.42 -2.34 7.64
CA ASN A 17 8.59 -0.90 7.59
C ASN A 17 9.28 -0.38 8.86
N LEU A 18 8.72 -0.66 10.03
CA LEU A 18 9.26 -0.20 11.32
C LEU A 18 10.68 -0.73 11.58
N PHE A 19 10.96 -1.98 11.24
CA PHE A 19 12.29 -2.56 11.37
C PHE A 19 13.33 -1.80 10.52
N PHE A 20 12.98 -1.43 9.29
CA PHE A 20 13.87 -0.65 8.42
C PHE A 20 13.98 0.82 8.85
N GLN A 21 12.94 1.42 9.44
CA GLN A 21 13.08 2.73 10.09
C GLN A 21 14.09 2.64 11.24
N TRP A 22 13.97 1.62 12.09
CA TRP A 22 14.90 1.39 13.20
C TRP A 22 16.35 1.21 12.71
N LEU A 23 16.58 0.37 11.69
CA LEU A 23 17.90 0.23 11.07
C LEU A 23 18.42 1.56 10.49
N SER A 24 17.55 2.35 9.86
CA SER A 24 17.92 3.66 9.33
C SER A 24 18.40 4.61 10.45
N PHE A 25 17.78 4.58 11.63
CA PHE A 25 18.21 5.38 12.77
C PHE A 25 19.56 4.91 13.35
N LEU A 26 19.89 3.62 13.24
CA LEU A 26 21.23 3.13 13.60
C LEU A 26 22.31 3.61 12.62
N ALA A 27 21.96 3.76 11.35
CA ALA A 27 22.89 4.18 10.31
C ALA A 27 23.04 5.71 10.20
N TYR A 28 21.97 6.47 10.48
CA TYR A 28 21.94 7.92 10.30
C TYR A 28 21.01 8.62 11.30
N SER A 29 21.59 9.51 12.11
CA SER A 29 20.89 10.31 13.13
C SER A 29 21.00 11.83 12.91
N GLY A 30 21.46 12.25 11.73
CA GLY A 30 21.65 13.66 11.37
C GLY A 30 20.37 14.43 11.03
N PHE A 31 20.53 15.60 10.42
CA PHE A 31 19.41 16.45 10.00
C PHE A 31 18.47 15.71 9.04
N GLY A 32 17.18 15.69 9.36
CA GLY A 32 16.18 14.99 8.55
C GLY A 32 16.22 13.46 8.65
N SER A 33 16.93 12.90 9.64
CA SER A 33 16.99 11.45 9.89
C SER A 33 15.61 10.79 9.96
N LEU A 34 14.60 11.45 10.55
CA LEU A 34 13.22 10.96 10.56
C LEU A 34 12.66 10.76 9.14
N TYR A 35 12.84 11.74 8.24
CA TYR A 35 12.34 11.64 6.87
C TYR A 35 13.05 10.54 6.07
N VAL A 36 14.36 10.38 6.29
CA VAL A 36 15.15 9.28 5.70
C VAL A 36 14.63 7.94 6.20
N ALA A 37 14.43 7.79 7.51
CA ALA A 37 13.90 6.57 8.09
C ALA A 37 12.50 6.25 7.55
N MET A 38 11.59 7.23 7.54
CA MET A 38 10.24 7.08 6.99
C MET A 38 10.27 6.64 5.52
N PHE A 39 11.14 7.23 4.70
CA PHE A 39 11.29 6.86 3.29
C PHE A 39 11.79 5.41 3.13
N VAL A 40 12.87 5.05 3.83
CA VAL A 40 13.47 3.70 3.77
C VAL A 40 12.50 2.64 4.28
N GLY A 41 11.86 2.88 5.42
CA GLY A 41 10.84 1.99 5.98
C GLY A 41 9.65 1.83 5.04
N THR A 42 9.16 2.93 4.46
CA THR A 42 8.03 2.89 3.50
C THR A 42 8.39 2.08 2.26
N LEU A 43 9.58 2.27 1.70
CA LEU A 43 10.02 1.50 0.53
C LEU A 43 10.14 0.01 0.87
N ALA A 44 10.76 -0.34 1.99
CA ALA A 44 10.90 -1.74 2.43
C ALA A 44 9.54 -2.39 2.68
N GLY A 45 8.64 -1.70 3.37
CA GLY A 45 7.27 -2.14 3.61
C GLY A 45 6.49 -2.36 2.31
N LEU A 46 6.58 -1.42 1.35
CA LEU A 46 5.93 -1.51 0.04
C LEU A 46 6.45 -2.70 -0.78
N VAL A 47 7.78 -2.89 -0.83
CA VAL A 47 8.39 -4.05 -1.51
C VAL A 47 7.90 -5.36 -0.89
N SER A 48 7.91 -5.45 0.43
CA SER A 48 7.38 -6.62 1.15
C SER A 48 5.91 -6.87 0.77
N LYS A 49 5.05 -5.85 0.89
CA LYS A 49 3.62 -5.98 0.57
C LYS A 49 3.39 -6.42 -0.87
N TYR A 50 4.12 -5.84 -1.82
CA TYR A 50 4.03 -6.19 -3.22
C TYR A 50 4.35 -7.67 -3.46
N ILE A 51 5.44 -8.18 -2.87
CA ILE A 51 5.84 -9.59 -3.02
C ILE A 51 4.76 -10.52 -2.45
N LEU A 52 4.25 -10.21 -1.26
CA LEU A 52 3.22 -10.99 -0.56
C LEU A 52 1.92 -11.04 -1.37
N ASP A 53 1.45 -9.88 -1.83
CA ASP A 53 0.21 -9.78 -2.60
C ASP A 53 0.31 -10.46 -3.95
N LYS A 54 1.40 -10.18 -4.68
CA LYS A 54 1.67 -10.81 -5.97
C LYS A 54 1.62 -12.34 -5.87
N LYS A 55 2.26 -12.91 -4.84
CA LYS A 55 2.41 -14.37 -4.71
C LYS A 55 1.17 -15.06 -4.15
N TRP A 56 0.49 -14.46 -3.16
CA TRP A 56 -0.50 -15.19 -2.35
C TRP A 56 -1.92 -14.63 -2.38
N ILE A 57 -2.10 -13.43 -2.95
CA ILE A 57 -3.40 -12.84 -3.22
C ILE A 57 -3.75 -12.98 -4.69
N PHE A 58 -2.87 -12.45 -5.54
CA PHE A 58 -3.12 -12.34 -6.97
C PHE A 58 -2.50 -13.47 -7.78
N TYR A 59 -1.65 -14.32 -7.19
CA TYR A 59 -1.05 -15.48 -7.86
C TYR A 59 -0.42 -15.15 -9.22
N HIS A 60 0.18 -13.97 -9.34
CA HIS A 60 0.68 -13.46 -10.61
C HIS A 60 2.16 -13.79 -10.80
N THR A 61 2.47 -14.36 -11.96
CA THR A 61 3.85 -14.64 -12.39
C THR A 61 4.29 -13.60 -13.41
N PRO A 62 5.26 -12.74 -13.08
CA PRO A 62 5.82 -11.78 -14.03
C PRO A 62 6.52 -12.50 -15.19
N LYS A 63 6.52 -11.89 -16.38
CA LYS A 63 7.20 -12.47 -17.55
C LYS A 63 8.72 -12.41 -17.43
N ASP A 64 9.22 -11.29 -16.93
CA ASP A 64 10.63 -11.02 -16.74
C ASP A 64 10.82 -9.94 -15.65
N LYS A 65 12.08 -9.60 -15.33
CA LYS A 65 12.40 -8.59 -14.32
C LYS A 65 11.91 -7.18 -14.66
N LYS A 66 11.85 -6.81 -15.95
CA LYS A 66 11.38 -5.49 -16.40
C LYS A 66 9.87 -5.38 -16.22
N ASP A 67 9.14 -6.44 -16.56
CA ASP A 67 7.70 -6.54 -16.30
C ASP A 67 7.41 -6.45 -14.80
N ASP A 68 8.13 -7.20 -13.96
CA ASP A 68 7.95 -7.15 -12.50
C ASP A 68 8.20 -5.74 -11.92
N ALA A 69 9.25 -5.06 -12.38
CA ALA A 69 9.53 -3.68 -11.98
C ALA A 69 8.42 -2.71 -12.40
N LYS A 70 7.90 -2.84 -13.64
CA LYS A 70 6.78 -2.03 -14.12
C LYS A 70 5.51 -2.27 -13.28
N LYS A 71 5.26 -3.52 -12.91
CA LYS A 71 4.13 -3.92 -12.06
C LYS A 71 4.28 -3.36 -10.64
N PHE A 72 5.48 -3.38 -10.08
CA PHE A 72 5.76 -2.73 -8.79
C PHE A 72 5.47 -1.22 -8.84
N ILE A 73 5.92 -0.51 -9.88
CA ILE A 73 5.63 0.92 -10.04
C ILE A 73 4.12 1.19 -10.11
N LEU A 74 3.38 0.42 -10.92
CA LEU A 74 1.93 0.54 -10.99
C LEU A 74 1.26 0.25 -9.64
N TYR A 75 1.70 -0.80 -8.95
CA TYR A 75 1.20 -1.16 -7.63
C TYR A 75 1.40 -0.05 -6.59
N SER A 76 2.59 0.56 -6.59
CA SER A 76 2.92 1.70 -5.74
C SER A 76 2.07 2.93 -6.10
N PHE A 77 1.88 3.20 -7.39
CA PHE A 77 1.01 4.29 -7.85
C PHE A 77 -0.44 4.12 -7.38
N MET A 78 -1.00 2.91 -7.49
CA MET A 78 -2.33 2.62 -6.94
C MET A 78 -2.39 2.89 -5.44
N GLY A 79 -1.30 2.62 -4.72
CA GLY A 79 -1.19 2.90 -3.29
C GLY A 79 -1.34 4.38 -3.00
N VAL A 80 -0.50 5.20 -3.62
CA VAL A 80 -0.54 6.68 -3.50
C VAL A 80 -1.92 7.22 -3.86
N PHE A 81 -2.50 6.76 -4.97
CA PHE A 81 -3.84 7.17 -5.39
C PHE A 81 -4.90 6.89 -4.32
N THR A 82 -4.90 5.69 -3.73
CA THR A 82 -5.86 5.35 -2.66
C THR A 82 -5.59 6.07 -1.35
N THR A 83 -4.35 6.44 -1.05
CA THR A 83 -4.02 7.30 0.10
C THR A 83 -4.62 8.69 -0.06
N ILE A 84 -4.63 9.26 -1.27
CA ILE A 84 -5.28 10.54 -1.55
C ILE A 84 -6.79 10.45 -1.30
N ILE A 85 -7.44 9.34 -1.67
CA ILE A 85 -8.86 9.10 -1.37
C ILE A 85 -9.12 9.07 0.14
N PHE A 86 -8.26 8.35 0.89
CA PHE A 86 -8.35 8.30 2.34
C PHE A 86 -8.22 9.69 2.97
N TRP A 87 -7.13 10.40 2.68
CA TRP A 87 -6.89 11.73 3.24
C TRP A 87 -7.94 12.75 2.80
N GLY A 88 -8.40 12.69 1.55
CA GLY A 88 -9.47 13.54 1.06
C GLY A 88 -10.78 13.34 1.83
N THR A 89 -11.13 12.08 2.12
CA THR A 89 -12.32 11.77 2.93
C THR A 89 -12.16 12.22 4.38
N GLU A 90 -11.00 11.98 5.00
CA GLU A 90 -10.70 12.45 6.36
C GLU A 90 -10.79 13.98 6.46
N MET A 91 -10.17 14.70 5.52
CA MET A 91 -10.21 16.16 5.46
C MET A 91 -11.61 16.69 5.20
N ALA A 92 -12.38 16.06 4.32
CA ALA A 92 -13.77 16.46 4.07
C ALA A 92 -14.59 16.38 5.36
N PHE A 93 -14.46 15.32 6.15
CA PHE A 93 -15.13 15.22 7.45
C PHE A 93 -14.61 16.23 8.46
N TYR A 94 -13.30 16.49 8.48
CA TYR A 94 -12.70 17.50 9.36
C TYR A 94 -13.25 18.92 9.10
N TYR A 95 -13.39 19.32 7.84
CA TYR A 95 -13.82 20.67 7.48
C TYR A 95 -15.34 20.85 7.38
N LEU A 96 -16.08 19.82 6.99
CA LEU A 96 -17.53 19.93 6.73
C LEU A 96 -18.41 19.59 7.93
N VAL A 97 -17.89 18.84 8.91
CA VAL A 97 -18.67 18.39 10.07
C VAL A 97 -18.18 19.13 11.32
N PRO A 98 -19.02 19.90 12.02
CA PRO A 98 -18.65 20.65 13.23
C PRO A 98 -18.56 19.73 14.46
N ASN A 99 -17.67 18.74 14.40
CA ASN A 99 -17.33 17.86 15.50
C ASN A 99 -15.83 17.49 15.40
N PRO A 100 -15.03 17.71 16.46
CA PRO A 100 -13.58 17.46 16.43
C PRO A 100 -13.20 15.99 16.18
N ASN A 101 -14.12 15.04 16.42
CA ASN A 101 -13.93 13.61 16.21
C ASN A 101 -14.42 13.14 14.82
N ALA A 102 -15.09 13.99 14.04
CA ALA A 102 -15.61 13.61 12.72
C ALA A 102 -14.50 13.13 11.77
N LYS A 103 -13.30 13.70 11.87
CA LYS A 103 -12.13 13.27 11.08
C LYS A 103 -11.86 11.77 11.21
N TYR A 104 -12.04 11.16 12.39
CA TYR A 104 -11.82 9.72 12.58
C TYR A 104 -12.87 8.86 11.88
N VAL A 105 -14.12 9.35 11.82
CA VAL A 105 -15.18 8.69 11.03
C VAL A 105 -14.85 8.77 9.55
N GLY A 106 -14.45 9.95 9.06
CA GLY A 106 -13.98 10.13 7.70
C GLY A 106 -12.76 9.26 7.38
N ALA A 107 -11.85 9.09 8.32
CA ALA A 107 -10.69 8.23 8.18
C ALA A 107 -11.07 6.75 8.01
N ILE A 108 -11.97 6.23 8.86
CA ILE A 108 -12.45 4.84 8.77
C ILE A 108 -13.14 4.59 7.42
N ILE A 109 -14.01 5.52 6.99
CA ILE A 109 -14.71 5.43 5.70
C ILE A 109 -13.70 5.49 4.54
N GLY A 110 -12.81 6.48 4.57
CA GLY A 110 -11.78 6.69 3.54
C GLY A 110 -10.83 5.51 3.41
N LEU A 111 -10.38 4.92 4.52
CA LEU A 111 -9.56 3.71 4.53
C LEU A 111 -10.34 2.51 3.95
N THR A 112 -11.58 2.32 4.37
CA THR A 112 -12.42 1.21 3.88
C THR A 112 -12.61 1.28 2.38
N ILE A 113 -13.02 2.46 1.87
CA ILE A 113 -13.17 2.70 0.43
C ILE A 113 -11.82 2.54 -0.29
N GLY A 114 -10.76 3.11 0.28
CA GLY A 114 -9.40 3.03 -0.26
C GLY A 114 -8.94 1.58 -0.44
N TYR A 115 -9.13 0.71 0.56
CA TYR A 115 -8.77 -0.71 0.46
C TYR A 115 -9.59 -1.47 -0.58
N ILE A 116 -10.90 -1.21 -0.66
CA ILE A 116 -11.77 -1.84 -1.66
C ILE A 116 -11.33 -1.43 -3.07
N ILE A 117 -11.16 -0.12 -3.31
CA ILE A 117 -10.69 0.41 -4.58
C ILE A 117 -9.30 -0.14 -4.92
N LYS A 118 -8.38 -0.17 -3.95
CA LYS A 118 -7.02 -0.70 -4.13
C LYS A 118 -7.05 -2.13 -4.66
N TYR A 119 -7.84 -3.00 -4.05
CA TYR A 119 -7.99 -4.39 -4.48
C TYR A 119 -8.43 -4.48 -5.95
N PHE A 120 -9.47 -3.74 -6.33
CA PHE A 120 -9.98 -3.77 -7.71
C PHE A 120 -9.00 -3.15 -8.71
N LEU A 121 -8.32 -2.05 -8.36
CA LEU A 121 -7.29 -1.43 -9.20
C LEU A 121 -6.11 -2.39 -9.43
N ASP A 122 -5.62 -3.03 -8.36
CA ASP A 122 -4.53 -4.00 -8.47
C ASP A 122 -4.94 -5.20 -9.31
N LYS A 123 -6.15 -5.74 -9.10
CA LYS A 123 -6.66 -6.85 -9.90
C LYS A 123 -6.75 -6.49 -11.39
N LYS A 124 -7.23 -5.28 -11.70
CA LYS A 124 -7.54 -4.85 -13.07
C LYS A 124 -6.33 -4.32 -13.84
N TYR A 125 -5.41 -3.62 -13.19
CA TYR A 125 -4.32 -2.89 -13.86
C TYR A 125 -2.93 -3.44 -13.54
N VAL A 126 -2.74 -3.97 -12.33
CA VAL A 126 -1.45 -4.53 -11.92
C VAL A 126 -1.39 -6.00 -12.30
N PHE A 127 -2.16 -6.87 -11.65
CA PHE A 127 -2.04 -8.32 -11.79
C PHE A 127 -3.01 -8.90 -12.82
N ILE A 128 -2.95 -8.37 -14.05
CA ILE A 128 -3.75 -8.84 -15.18
C ILE A 128 -3.32 -10.28 -15.51
N HIS A 129 -4.25 -11.21 -15.39
CA HIS A 129 -4.07 -12.56 -15.92
C HIS A 129 -4.39 -12.48 -17.41
N LYS A 130 -3.46 -12.91 -18.25
CA LYS A 130 -3.82 -13.24 -19.62
C LYS A 130 -4.60 -14.53 -19.55
N GLU A 131 -5.88 -14.52 -19.91
CA GLU A 131 -6.56 -15.74 -20.32
C GLU A 131 -5.77 -16.26 -21.53
N GLU A 132 -5.22 -17.47 -21.41
CA GLU A 132 -4.77 -18.20 -22.59
C GLU A 132 -6.02 -18.43 -23.44
N VAL A 133 -6.15 -17.65 -24.51
CA VAL A 133 -7.10 -17.96 -25.57
C VAL A 133 -6.56 -19.23 -26.21
N ASN A 134 -7.10 -20.38 -25.80
CA ASN A 134 -6.93 -21.63 -26.55
C ASN A 134 -7.63 -21.43 -27.90
N ILE A 135 -6.84 -21.16 -28.95
CA ILE A 135 -7.27 -21.18 -30.36
C ILE A 135 -6.86 -22.52 -30.93
#